data_AF-A0A8T4Q5Q5-F1
#
_entry.id   AF-A0A8T4Q5Q5-F1
#
_cell.length_a   1.000
_cell.length_b   1.000
_cell.length_c   1.000
_cell.angle_alpha   90.00
_cell.angle_beta   90.00
_cell.angle_gamma   90.00
#
_symmetry.space_group_name_H-M   'P 1'
#
loop_
_entity.id
_entity.type
_entity.pdbx_description
1 polymer ?
#
loop_
_entity_poly.entity_id
_entity_poly.type
_entity_poly.pdbx_seq_one_letter_code
_entity_poly.pdbx_strand_id
1 'polypeptide(L)' 'MNEVPMQSILHENKVVVCPDCGSKSLDYRNGELFCKKCGLIIDE' A
#
# COMPACT_ATOMS: atom_id res chain seq x y z
N MET A 1 24.55 -32.56 -6.92
CA MET A 1 23.44 -31.68 -7.33
C MET A 1 23.01 -30.98 -6.05
N ASN A 2 23.49 -29.76 -5.81
CA ASN A 2 23.23 -29.08 -4.54
C ASN A 2 22.11 -28.06 -4.74
N GLU A 3 21.11 -28.23 -3.87
CA GLU A 3 19.78 -27.66 -3.91
C GLU A 3 19.84 -26.17 -3.59
N VAL A 4 19.25 -25.34 -4.45
CA VAL A 4 19.10 -23.90 -4.20
C VAL A 4 17.92 -23.72 -3.23
N PRO A 5 18.10 -23.24 -1.99
CA PRO A 5 16.96 -22.94 -1.13
C PRO A 5 16.28 -21.69 -1.68
N MET A 6 15.18 -21.87 -2.40
CA MET A 6 14.31 -20.81 -2.87
C MET A 6 13.54 -20.21 -1.68
N GLN A 7 14.23 -19.45 -0.84
CA GLN A 7 13.57 -18.60 0.16
C GLN A 7 12.94 -17.43 -0.57
N SER A 8 11.71 -17.67 -1.04
CA SER A 8 10.78 -16.65 -1.50
C SER A 8 10.45 -15.76 -0.32
N ILE A 9 11.19 -14.66 -0.17
CA ILE A 9 10.86 -13.59 0.75
C ILE A 9 9.54 -13.02 0.24
N LEU A 10 8.43 -13.48 0.84
CA LEU A 10 7.15 -12.80 0.79
C LEU A 10 7.39 -11.42 1.41
N HIS A 11 7.81 -10.46 0.58
CA HIS A 11 7.80 -9.07 0.93
C HIS A 11 6.34 -8.75 1.25
N GLU A 12 6.03 -8.62 2.53
CA GLU A 12 4.77 -8.11 3.04
C GLU A 12 4.64 -6.66 2.58
N ASN A 13 4.31 -6.49 1.30
CA ASN A 13 3.97 -5.22 0.72
C ASN A 13 2.64 -4.85 1.39
N LYS A 14 2.70 -4.10 2.49
CA LYS A 14 1.51 -3.53 3.13
C LYS A 14 0.84 -2.67 2.06
N VAL A 15 -0.11 -3.26 1.35
CA VAL A 15 -0.88 -2.56 0.35
C VAL A 15 -1.81 -1.64 1.10
N VAL A 16 -1.41 -0.36 1.22
CA VAL A 16 -2.27 0.66 1.79
C VAL A 16 -3.39 0.92 0.78
N VAL A 17 -4.63 0.65 1.19
CA VAL A 17 -5.84 0.90 0.41
C VAL A 17 -6.67 1.97 1.09
N CYS A 18 -7.41 2.75 0.31
CA CYS A 18 -8.41 3.66 0.85
C CYS A 18 -9.51 2.84 1.56
N PRO A 19 -9.79 3.09 2.86
CA PRO A 19 -10.81 2.36 3.59
C PRO A 19 -12.24 2.69 3.12
N ASP A 20 -12.45 3.84 2.49
CA ASP A 20 -13.76 4.30 2.03
C ASP A 20 -14.13 3.72 0.65
N CYS A 21 -13.22 3.80 -0.33
CA CYS A 21 -13.52 3.38 -1.71
C CYS A 21 -12.73 2.14 -2.18
N GLY A 22 -11.84 1.59 -1.35
CA GLY A 22 -11.00 0.42 -1.67
C GLY A 22 -9.89 0.69 -2.69
N SER A 23 -9.69 1.95 -3.10
CA SER A 23 -8.67 2.30 -4.11
C SER A 23 -7.25 2.21 -3.54
N LYS A 24 -6.32 1.67 -4.32
CA LYS A 24 -4.87 1.69 -4.04
C LYS A 24 -4.21 3.01 -4.44
N SER A 25 -4.97 3.92 -5.07
CA SER A 25 -4.49 5.23 -5.51
C SER A 25 -4.51 6.23 -4.36
N LEU A 26 -3.51 6.12 -3.50
CA LEU A 26 -3.25 7.04 -2.40
C LEU A 26 -2.10 7.98 -2.77
N ASP A 27 -2.13 9.19 -2.23
CA ASP A 27 -1.15 10.25 -2.50
C ASP A 27 -0.96 11.08 -1.22
N TYR A 28 0.17 11.76 -1.09
CA TYR A 28 0.45 12.60 0.08
C TYR A 28 0.40 14.07 -0.34
N ARG A 29 -0.44 14.86 0.32
CA ARG A 29 -0.55 16.30 0.09
C ARG A 29 -0.53 17.05 1.41
N ASN A 30 0.33 18.07 1.52
CA ASN A 30 0.53 18.85 2.74
C ASN A 30 0.90 18.04 3.99
N GLY A 31 1.49 16.84 3.81
CA GLY A 31 1.80 15.92 4.92
C GLY A 31 0.69 14.92 5.23
N GLU A 32 -0.48 15.07 4.63
CA GLU A 32 -1.64 14.18 4.86
C GLU A 32 -1.73 13.13 3.73
N LEU A 33 -1.95 11.87 4.09
CA LEU A 33 -2.28 10.82 3.13
C LEU A 33 -3.73 10.99 2.69
N PHE A 34 -4.01 11.03 1.40
CA PHE A 34 -5.37 11.09 0.89
C PHE A 34 -5.58 10.16 -0.32
N CYS A 35 -6.83 9.76 -0.54
CA CYS A 35 -7.20 8.98 -1.70
C CYS A 35 -7.46 9.89 -2.91
N LYS A 36 -6.74 9.67 -4.02
CA LYS A 36 -6.97 10.41 -5.27
C LYS A 36 -8.31 10.10 -5.94
N LYS A 37 -8.96 9.00 -5.54
CA LYS A 37 -10.19 8.51 -6.18
C LYS A 37 -11.44 9.09 -5.53
N CYS A 38 -11.55 9.03 -4.20
CA CYS A 38 -12.70 9.57 -3.46
C CYS A 38 -12.40 10.87 -2.70
N GLY A 39 -11.13 11.23 -2.51
CA GLY A 39 -10.73 12.43 -1.77
C GLY A 39 -10.63 12.24 -0.26
N LEU A 40 -10.84 11.02 0.27
CA LEU A 40 -10.73 10.74 1.70
C LEU A 40 -9.31 11.02 2.23
N ILE A 41 -9.19 11.80 3.30
CA ILE A 41 -7.96 11.94 4.09
C ILE A 41 -7.84 10.73 5.04
N ILE A 42 -6.71 10.04 5.02
CA ILE A 42 -6.43 8.78 5.72
C ILE A 42 -5.53 9.00 6.94
N ASP A 43 -4.65 10.01 6.89
CA ASP A 43 -3.71 10.35 7.98
C ASP A 43 -4.26 11.55 8.76
N GLU A 44 -4.35 11.45 10.09
CA GLU A 44 -4.63 12.55 11.06
C GLU A 44 -3.40 12.72 11.96
#